data_AF-A0A968UPA6-F1
#
_entry.id   AF-A0A968UPA6-F1
#
_cell.length_a   1.000
_cell.length_b   1.000
_cell.length_c   1.000
_cell.angle_alpha   90.00
_cell.angle_beta   90.00
_cell.angle_gamma   90.00
#
_symmetry.space_group_name_H-M   'P 1'
#
loop_
_entity.id
_entity.type
_entity.pdbx_description
1 polymer ?
#
loop_
_entity_poly.entity_id
_entity_poly.type
_entity_poly.pdbx_seq_one_letter_code
_entity_poly.pdbx_strand_id
1 'polypeptide(L)'
;MIYGILFEKIQEKDFEPGYYYAHIPSLGLTTHGFGIEGAREAAKDLIGLWLAEKKACKEVVSTPSEILYSTLEIEEDAFQSA
;
A
#
# COMPACT_ATOMS: atom_id res chain seq x y z
N MET A 1 -14.72 4.29 -7.69
CA MET A 1 -13.79 4.78 -6.66
C MET A 1 -12.39 4.49 -7.17
N ILE A 2 -11.46 5.45 -7.06
CA ILE A 2 -10.08 5.28 -7.49
C ILE A 2 -9.23 5.30 -6.22
N TYR A 3 -8.43 4.26 -6.00
CA TYR A 3 -7.55 4.16 -4.83
C TYR A 3 -6.11 4.39 -5.28
N GLY A 4 -5.41 5.29 -4.60
CA GLY A 4 -3.96 5.47 -4.78
C GLY A 4 -3.21 4.28 -4.20
N ILE A 5 -2.21 3.79 -4.93
CA ILE A 5 -1.34 2.70 -4.50
C ILE A 5 0.11 3.17 -4.58
N LEU A 6 0.84 3.05 -3.48
CA LEU A 6 2.28 3.26 -3.43
C LEU A 6 2.98 1.90 -3.49
N PHE A 7 3.94 1.76 -4.41
CA PHE A 7 4.73 0.54 -4.53
C PHE A 7 6.13 0.72 -3.95
N GLU A 8 6.56 -0.23 -3.14
CA GLU A 8 7.90 -0.25 -2.57
C GLU A 8 8.56 -1.60 -2.87
N LYS A 9 9.83 -1.56 -3.29
CA LYS A 9 10.56 -2.81 -3.57
C LYS A 9 10.92 -3.50 -2.26
N ILE A 10 10.58 -4.78 -2.14
CA ILE A 10 10.94 -5.56 -0.96
C ILE A 10 12.42 -5.96 -1.02
N GLN A 11 13.14 -5.73 0.08
CA GLN A 11 14.56 -6.11 0.24
C GLN A 11 14.79 -7.12 1.37
N GLU A 12 13.71 -7.60 1.98
CA GLU A 12 13.76 -8.58 3.06
C GLU A 12 14.21 -9.95 2.56
N LYS A 13 14.95 -10.69 3.40
CA LYS A 13 15.54 -11.98 3.04
C LYS A 13 14.51 -13.08 2.80
N ASP A 14 13.31 -12.91 3.31
CA ASP A 14 12.23 -13.89 3.24
C ASP A 14 11.45 -13.81 1.91
N PHE A 15 11.76 -12.81 1.08
CA PHE A 15 11.16 -12.62 -0.23
C PHE A 15 12.17 -12.86 -1.34
N GLU A 16 11.71 -13.51 -2.41
CA GLU A 16 12.49 -13.58 -3.64
C GLU A 16 12.68 -12.17 -4.23
N PRO A 17 13.81 -11.90 -4.91
CA PRO A 17 13.98 -10.66 -5.63
C PRO A 17 12.86 -10.44 -6.67
N GLY A 18 12.31 -9.23 -6.70
CA GLY A 18 11.25 -8.86 -7.64
C GLY A 18 9.87 -8.72 -7.01
N TYR A 19 9.72 -8.98 -5.71
CA TYR A 19 8.50 -8.64 -4.98
C TYR A 19 8.43 -7.15 -4.62
N TYR A 20 7.21 -6.63 -4.61
CA TYR A 20 6.87 -5.27 -4.23
C TYR A 20 5.75 -5.28 -3.20
N TYR A 21 5.88 -4.43 -2.18
CA TYR A 21 4.75 -4.01 -1.37
C TYR A 21 3.84 -3.09 -2.18
N ALA A 22 2.53 -3.21 -1.95
CA ALA A 22 1.51 -2.32 -2.45
C ALA A 22 0.75 -1.75 -1.25
N HIS A 23 0.99 -0.48 -0.95
CA HIS A 23 0.35 0.25 0.13
C HIS A 23 -0.85 1.02 -0.41
N ILE A 24 -1.99 0.97 0.29
CA ILE A 24 -3.21 1.71 -0.03
C ILE A 24 -3.51 2.67 1.12
N PRO A 25 -2.91 3.90 1.12
CA PRO A 25 -2.90 4.76 2.29
C PRO A 25 -4.29 5.15 2.78
N SER A 26 -5.21 5.44 1.86
CA SER A 26 -6.59 5.82 2.19
C SER A 26 -7.39 4.73 2.93
N LEU A 27 -6.95 3.47 2.86
CA LEU A 27 -7.59 2.35 3.56
C LEU A 27 -6.73 1.78 4.70
N GLY A 28 -5.48 2.25 4.87
CA GLY A 28 -4.54 1.67 5.81
C GLY A 28 -4.19 0.21 5.50
N LEU A 29 -4.27 -0.20 4.23
CA LEU A 29 -4.02 -1.58 3.80
C LEU A 29 -2.64 -1.71 3.15
N THR A 30 -2.03 -2.89 3.28
CA THR A 30 -0.79 -3.26 2.60
C THR A 30 -0.86 -4.72 2.18
N THR A 31 -0.39 -5.01 0.98
CA THR A 31 -0.18 -6.38 0.48
C THR A 31 1.13 -6.42 -0.30
N HIS A 32 1.47 -7.56 -0.90
CA HIS A 32 2.64 -7.70 -1.75
C HIS A 32 2.33 -8.59 -2.95
N GLY A 33 3.17 -8.49 -3.98
CA GLY A 33 3.13 -9.39 -5.13
C GLY A 33 4.41 -9.33 -5.95
N PHE A 34 4.58 -10.33 -6.81
CA PHE A 34 5.71 -10.39 -7.72
C PHE A 34 5.53 -9.37 -8.86
N GLY A 35 6.48 -8.47 -8.99
CA GLY A 35 6.41 -7.32 -9.91
C GLY A 35 5.32 -6.30 -9.53
N ILE A 36 5.32 -5.16 -10.21
CA ILE A 36 4.32 -4.10 -10.01
C ILE A 36 2.91 -4.61 -10.33
N GLU A 37 2.76 -5.41 -11.39
CA GLU A 37 1.47 -5.92 -11.82
C GLU A 37 0.91 -6.98 -10.87
N GLY A 38 1.74 -7.89 -10.37
CA GLY A 38 1.30 -8.86 -9.36
C GLY A 38 0.91 -8.17 -8.06
N ALA A 39 1.69 -7.18 -7.61
CA ALA A 39 1.36 -6.39 -6.43
C ALA A 39 0.06 -5.57 -6.62
N ARG A 40 -0.19 -5.05 -7.84
CA ARG A 40 -1.43 -4.34 -8.17
C ARG A 40 -2.65 -5.26 -8.13
N GLU A 41 -2.58 -6.45 -8.70
CA GLU A 41 -3.70 -7.39 -8.64
C GLU A 41 -3.97 -7.85 -7.20
N ALA A 42 -2.92 -8.14 -6.42
CA ALA A 42 -3.07 -8.45 -5.01
C ALA A 42 -3.75 -7.30 -4.23
N ALA A 43 -3.40 -6.04 -4.54
CA ALA A 43 -4.03 -4.87 -3.92
C ALA A 43 -5.51 -4.76 -4.29
N LYS A 44 -5.86 -5.02 -5.55
CA LYS A 44 -7.25 -5.01 -6.03
C LYS A 44 -8.10 -6.07 -5.32
N ASP A 45 -7.57 -7.28 -5.15
CA ASP A 45 -8.24 -8.35 -4.43
C ASP A 45 -8.46 -7.99 -2.96
N LEU A 46 -7.42 -7.47 -2.30
CA LEU A 46 -7.49 -7.03 -0.90
C LEU A 46 -8.53 -5.90 -0.70
N ILE A 47 -8.53 -4.89 -1.57
CA ILE A 47 -9.54 -3.81 -1.54
C ILE A 47 -10.95 -4.40 -1.68
N GLY A 48 -11.13 -5.34 -2.60
CA GLY A 48 -12.42 -6.01 -2.82
C GLY A 48 -12.93 -6.72 -1.56
N LEU A 49 -12.07 -7.51 -0.91
CA LEU A 49 -12.38 -8.21 0.34
C LEU A 49 -12.72 -7.24 1.47
N TRP A 50 -11.90 -6.20 1.64
CA TRP A 50 -12.11 -5.19 2.68
C TRP A 50 -13.45 -4.45 2.50
N LEU A 51 -13.78 -4.04 1.27
CA LEU A 51 -15.06 -3.39 0.98
C LEU A 51 -16.26 -4.30 1.24
N ALA A 52 -16.13 -5.58 0.90
CA ALA A 52 -17.18 -6.57 1.17
C ALA A 52 -17.41 -6.74 2.68
N GLU A 53 -16.35 -6.82 3.47
CA GLU A 53 -16.42 -6.89 4.94
C GLU A 53 -17.09 -5.65 5.53
N LYS A 54 -16.68 -4.45 5.12
CA LYS A 54 -17.30 -3.19 5.58
C LYS A 54 -18.79 -3.12 5.25
N LYS A 55 -19.17 -3.56 4.05
CA LYS A 55 -20.58 -3.64 3.66
C LYS A 55 -21.37 -4.64 4.49
N ALA A 56 -20.78 -5.79 4.82
CA ALA A 56 -21.42 -6.80 5.66
C ALA A 56 -21.66 -6.30 7.10
N CYS A 57 -20.74 -5.50 7.63
CA CYS A 57 -20.83 -4.87 8.95
C CYS A 57 -21.70 -3.60 8.97
N LYS A 58 -22.28 -3.18 7.84
CA LYS A 58 -23.04 -1.92 7.66
C LYS A 58 -22.23 -0.66 8.02
N GLU A 59 -20.90 -0.73 7.89
CA GLU A 59 -20.03 0.41 8.07
C GLU A 59 -20.10 1.35 6.84
N VAL A 60 -19.98 2.66 7.07
CA VAL A 60 -19.92 3.64 5.99
C VAL A 60 -18.50 3.66 5.43
N VAL A 61 -18.38 3.40 4.12
CA VAL A 61 -17.11 3.52 3.41
C VAL A 61 -16.99 4.93 2.84
N SER A 62 -16.04 5.71 3.36
CA SER A 62 -15.70 7.03 2.80
C SER A 62 -15.16 6.90 1.39
N THR A 63 -15.52 7.87 0.53
CA THR A 63 -14.93 7.96 -0.81
C THR A 63 -13.45 8.32 -0.73
N PRO A 64 -12.59 7.77 -1.60
CA PRO A 64 -11.18 8.13 -1.60
C PRO A 64 -11.03 9.62 -1.92
N SER A 65 -10.16 10.30 -1.18
CA SER A 65 -9.80 11.70 -1.41
C SER A 65 -8.83 11.84 -2.60
N GLU A 66 -8.43 13.08 -2.89
CA GLU A 66 -7.31 13.35 -3.78
C GLU A 66 -6.07 12.52 -3.40
N ILE A 67 -5.35 12.05 -4.42
CA ILE A 67 -4.17 11.20 -4.26
C ILE A 67 -2.95 12.06 -4.57
N LEU A 68 -2.16 12.36 -3.53
CA LEU A 68 -0.91 13.09 -3.63
C LEU A 68 0.22 12.21 -3.09
N TYR A 69 1.37 12.23 -3.74
CA TYR A 69 2.58 11.55 -3.28
C TYR A 69 3.77 12.51 -3.37
N SER A 70 4.68 12.39 -2.41
CA SER A 70 5.94 13.13 -2.39
C SER A 70 7.00 12.28 -1.71
N THR A 71 8.25 12.50 -2.07
CA THR A 71 9.42 11.90 -1.43
C THR A 71 10.23 13.02 -0.79
N LEU A 72 10.81 12.74 0.38
CA LEU A 72 11.74 13.64 1.05
C LEU A 72 13.07 12.90 1.20
N GLU A 73 14.14 13.55 0.76
CA GLU A 73 15.49 13.11 1.08
C GLU A 73 15.84 13.60 2.49
N ILE A 74 16.40 12.71 3.30
CA ILE A 74 16.83 13.02 4.67
C ILE A 74 18.34 12.76 4.71
N GLU A 75 19.11 13.78 5.10
CA GLU A 75 20.56 13.66 5.27
C GLU A 75 20.90 12.69 6.41
N GLU A 76 21.98 11.91 6.26
CA GLU A 76 22.38 10.86 7.22
C GLU A 76 22.63 11.40 8.64
N ASP A 77 23.00 12.67 8.76
CA ASP A 77 23.24 13.35 10.05
C ASP A 77 21.99 13.41 10.94
N ALA A 78 20.79 13.25 10.37
CA ALA A 78 19.53 13.20 11.12
C ALA A 78 19.36 11.91 11.94
N PHE A 79 20.14 10.85 11.67
CA PHE A 79 20.14 9.62 12.44
C PHE A 79 21.06 9.67 13.68
N GLN A 80 21.86 10.74 13.84
CA GLN A 80 22.63 10.97 15.07
C GLN A 80 21.86 11.84 16.05
N SER A 81 20.93 11.23 16.79
CA SER A 81 20.43 11.79 18.05
C SER A 81 20.00 10.66 19.00
N ALA A 82 20.64 10.65 20.17
CA ALA A 82 20.49 9.80 21.36
C ALA A 82 21.31 8.50 21.42
#